data_AF-A0A951V8T0-F1
#
_entry.id   AF-A0A951V8T0-F1
#
_cell.length_a   1.000
_cell.length_b   1.000
_cell.length_c   1.000
_cell.angle_alpha   90.00
_cell.angle_beta   90.00
_cell.angle_gamma   90.00
#
_symmetry.space_group_name_H-M   'P 1'
#
loop_
_entity.id
_entity.type
_entity.pdbx_description
1 polymer ?
#
loop_
_entity_poly.entity_id
_entity_poly.type
_entity_poly.pdbx_seq_one_letter_code
_entity_poly.pdbx_strand_id
1 'polypeptide(L)'
;MTEKKDVPVQTEEKKNKKKKRVFTTKKEKVIYEIKSWTVIILVVWVIRTMIFCNYIIPTGSMENTMMTGTFVIGNQFYYGAQTPHKVAIPFTQIGFMLPHTKLPAIRKPKTGDIVIFEYPQDRMFDYVKRCIGTPGSTLEIRDKRVYLNGDLLEEAPKANINYNYIQSSGQSHPYIWPSGNGNPDQYRPVYIPKKGDT
;
A
#
# COMPACT_ATOMS: atom_id res chain seq x y z
N MET A 1 -68.73 22.24 24.04
CA MET A 1 -68.22 20.91 24.45
C MET A 1 -67.63 20.26 23.22
N THR A 2 -66.36 19.89 23.12
CA THR A 2 -65.29 19.86 24.11
C THR A 2 -63.99 19.68 23.31
N GLU A 3 -63.00 20.52 23.64
CA GLU A 3 -61.60 20.13 23.80
C GLU A 3 -60.79 19.68 22.56
N LYS A 4 -60.18 20.68 21.89
CA LYS A 4 -58.85 20.51 21.28
C LYS A 4 -57.88 20.13 22.42
N LYS A 5 -57.38 18.89 22.42
CA LYS A 5 -56.25 18.52 23.28
C LYS A 5 -54.95 18.84 22.57
N ASP A 6 -54.27 19.85 23.10
CA ASP A 6 -52.87 20.14 22.87
C ASP A 6 -52.02 18.92 23.27
N VAL A 7 -51.40 18.27 22.30
CA VAL A 7 -50.39 17.24 22.53
C VAL A 7 -49.01 17.93 22.52
N PRO A 8 -48.19 17.77 23.56
CA PRO A 8 -47.13 18.72 23.90
C PRO A 8 -45.90 18.61 23.00
N VAL A 9 -45.48 19.76 22.46
CA VAL A 9 -44.24 20.07 21.72
C VAL A 9 -42.96 19.92 22.60
N GLN A 10 -43.05 19.28 23.76
CA GLN A 10 -42.00 19.36 24.81
C GLN A 10 -40.98 18.22 24.84
N THR A 11 -41.01 17.27 23.90
CA THR A 11 -40.08 16.11 23.97
C THR A 11 -38.71 16.39 23.34
N GLU A 12 -38.57 17.41 22.49
CA GLU A 12 -37.30 17.64 21.77
C GLU A 12 -36.30 18.58 22.47
N GLU A 13 -36.74 19.47 23.38
CA GLU A 13 -35.84 20.45 23.98
C GLU A 13 -34.89 19.86 25.05
N LYS A 14 -35.15 18.66 25.58
CA LYS A 14 -34.37 18.11 26.70
C LYS A 14 -33.07 17.39 26.34
N LYS A 15 -32.74 17.19 25.05
CA LYS A 15 -31.48 16.56 24.64
C LYS A 15 -30.39 17.52 24.16
N ASN A 16 -30.70 18.80 23.98
CA ASN A 16 -29.75 19.78 23.40
C ASN A 16 -29.11 20.74 24.41
N LYS A 17 -29.04 20.37 25.70
CA LYS A 17 -28.05 20.96 26.60
C LYS A 17 -26.73 20.23 26.43
N LYS A 18 -25.99 20.60 25.36
CA LYS A 18 -24.53 20.49 25.36
C LYS A 18 -24.05 21.09 26.69
N LYS A 19 -23.68 20.23 27.65
CA LYS A 19 -23.01 20.65 28.89
C LYS A 19 -21.81 21.50 28.47
N LYS A 20 -21.93 22.83 28.51
CA LYS A 20 -20.78 23.73 28.57
C LYS A 20 -20.08 23.35 29.87
N ARG A 21 -19.04 22.53 29.77
CA ARG A 21 -18.22 22.11 30.92
C ARG A 21 -17.48 23.36 31.38
N VAL A 22 -18.01 24.03 32.39
CA VAL A 22 -17.39 25.19 33.04
C VAL A 22 -16.18 24.64 33.80
N PHE A 23 -14.97 24.92 33.31
CA PHE A 23 -13.73 24.56 34.00
C PHE A 23 -13.61 25.44 35.24
N THR A 24 -13.75 24.83 36.42
CA THR A 24 -13.77 25.51 37.71
C THR A 24 -12.38 25.95 38.18
N THR A 25 -11.31 25.37 37.61
CA THR A 25 -9.93 25.61 38.08
C THR A 25 -8.93 25.77 36.92
N LYS A 26 -7.95 26.68 37.08
CA LYS A 26 -6.90 26.96 36.07
C LYS A 26 -6.13 25.69 35.66
N LYS A 27 -5.90 24.77 36.61
CA LYS A 27 -5.26 23.45 36.38
C LYS A 27 -6.10 22.52 35.50
N GLU A 28 -7.42 22.46 35.69
CA GLU A 28 -8.31 21.61 34.91
C GLU A 28 -8.41 22.08 33.46
N LYS A 29 -8.37 23.40 33.25
CA LYS A 29 -8.32 23.99 31.91
C LYS A 29 -7.03 23.62 31.18
N VAL A 30 -5.88 23.69 31.84
CA VAL A 30 -4.57 23.28 31.28
C VAL A 30 -4.55 21.78 30.94
N ILE A 31 -5.06 20.92 31.83
CA ILE A 31 -5.12 19.47 31.58
C ILE A 31 -6.03 19.18 30.37
N TYR A 32 -7.15 19.88 30.24
CA TYR A 32 -8.04 19.72 29.09
C TYR A 32 -7.40 20.18 27.78
N GLU A 33 -6.73 21.33 27.79
CA GLU A 33 -5.99 21.82 26.62
C GLU A 33 -4.90 20.83 26.21
N ILE A 34 -4.09 20.35 27.15
CA ILE A 34 -3.07 19.32 26.89
C ILE A 34 -3.71 18.06 26.29
N LYS A 35 -4.80 17.56 26.89
CA LYS A 35 -5.51 16.38 26.39
C LYS A 35 -6.03 16.57 24.96
N SER A 36 -6.58 17.74 24.64
CA SER A 36 -7.01 18.07 23.28
C SER A 36 -5.84 18.08 22.29
N TRP A 37 -4.72 18.71 22.65
CA TRP A 37 -3.51 18.72 21.82
C TRP A 37 -2.92 17.32 21.63
N THR A 38 -2.86 16.49 22.67
CA THR A 38 -2.39 15.09 22.58
C THR A 38 -3.25 14.28 21.62
N VAL A 39 -4.58 14.44 21.66
CA VAL A 39 -5.49 13.75 20.73
C VAL A 39 -5.22 14.19 19.28
N ILE A 40 -5.02 15.47 19.02
CA ILE A 40 -4.71 15.98 17.67
C ILE A 40 -3.38 15.41 17.18
N ILE A 41 -2.32 15.44 18.00
CA ILE A 41 -1.00 14.91 17.64
C ILE A 41 -1.07 13.41 17.35
N LEU A 42 -1.79 12.65 18.18
CA LEU A 42 -2.01 11.22 17.98
C LEU A 42 -2.72 10.95 16.64
N VAL A 43 -3.79 11.68 16.35
CA VAL A 43 -4.54 11.55 15.10
C VAL A 43 -3.66 11.88 13.89
N VAL A 44 -2.91 12.98 13.94
CA VAL A 44 -1.97 13.36 12.86
C VAL A 44 -0.89 12.30 12.67
N TRP A 45 -0.36 11.72 13.74
CA TRP A 45 0.62 10.64 13.69
C TRP A 45 0.06 9.35 13.07
N VAL A 46 -1.16 8.95 13.45
CA VAL A 46 -1.85 7.79 12.84
C VAL A 46 -2.13 8.03 11.35
N ILE A 47 -2.66 9.19 10.97
CA ILE A 47 -2.93 9.51 9.57
C ILE A 47 -1.61 9.53 8.77
N ARG A 48 -0.54 10.10 9.32
CA ARG A 48 0.78 10.14 8.67
C ARG A 48 1.39 8.75 8.48
N THR A 49 1.22 7.85 9.44
CA THR A 49 1.75 6.48 9.37
C THR A 49 0.92 5.57 8.48
N MET A 50 -0.39 5.81 8.34
CA MET A 50 -1.31 4.88 7.66
C MET A 50 -1.80 5.32 6.27
N ILE A 51 -1.88 6.63 5.98
CA ILE A 51 -2.54 7.15 4.77
C ILE A 51 -1.56 7.91 3.86
N PHE A 52 -0.48 8.49 4.41
CA PHE A 52 0.42 9.36 3.67
C PHE A 52 1.74 8.70 3.26
N CYS A 53 1.67 7.50 2.68
CA CYS A 53 2.77 7.05 1.84
C CYS A 53 2.64 7.74 0.48
N ASN A 54 3.05 9.01 0.43
CA ASN A 54 3.15 9.75 -0.83
C ASN A 54 4.39 9.25 -1.59
N TYR A 55 4.20 8.25 -2.44
CA TYR A 55 5.27 7.72 -3.26
C TYR A 55 5.37 8.56 -4.54
N ILE A 56 6.51 9.23 -4.71
CA ILE A 56 6.90 9.80 -6.00
C ILE A 56 7.55 8.68 -6.78
N ILE A 57 6.99 8.33 -7.93
CA ILE A 57 7.58 7.30 -8.79
C ILE A 57 8.86 7.89 -9.42
N PRO A 58 10.07 7.41 -9.06
CA PRO A 58 11.30 8.00 -9.53
C PRO A 58 11.71 7.45 -10.91
N THR A 59 11.10 6.35 -11.38
CA THR A 59 11.52 5.64 -12.59
C THR A 59 10.42 5.48 -13.64
N GLY A 60 10.79 5.64 -14.91
CA GLY A 60 9.90 5.49 -16.07
C GLY A 60 9.54 4.04 -16.42
N SER A 61 9.89 3.05 -15.61
CA SER A 61 9.59 1.65 -15.92
C SER A 61 8.08 1.37 -16.01
N MET A 62 7.24 2.25 -15.46
CA MET A 62 5.79 2.22 -15.55
C MET A 62 5.21 3.36 -16.41
N GLU A 63 6.02 4.10 -17.17
CA GLU A 63 5.61 5.38 -17.81
C GLU A 63 4.30 5.32 -18.59
N ASN A 64 4.03 4.20 -19.27
CA ASN A 64 2.83 4.03 -20.07
C ASN A 64 1.59 3.81 -19.18
N THR A 65 1.74 3.25 -17.99
CA THR A 65 0.65 3.09 -17.00
C THR A 65 0.54 4.30 -16.06
N MET A 66 1.66 4.82 -15.57
CA MET A 66 1.76 5.97 -14.67
C MET A 66 2.96 6.83 -15.06
N MET A 67 2.70 8.11 -15.32
CA MET A 67 3.74 9.07 -15.71
C MET A 67 4.70 9.32 -14.53
N THR A 68 5.98 9.44 -14.81
CA THR A 68 7.01 9.79 -13.82
C THR A 68 6.70 11.14 -13.17
N GLY A 69 7.01 11.26 -11.88
CA GLY A 69 6.73 12.48 -11.12
C GLY A 69 5.27 12.65 -10.68
N THR A 70 4.38 11.70 -10.97
CA THR A 70 3.01 11.71 -10.43
C THR A 70 2.97 11.17 -8.99
N PHE A 71 2.11 11.77 -8.17
CA PHE A 71 1.86 11.32 -6.81
C PHE A 71 0.87 10.15 -6.81
N VAL A 72 1.27 9.02 -6.25
CA VAL A 72 0.38 7.86 -6.08
C VAL A 72 0.04 7.68 -4.60
N ILE A 73 -1.25 7.53 -4.34
CA ILE A 73 -1.76 7.20 -3.01
C ILE A 73 -1.98 5.69 -2.96
N GLY A 74 -1.07 4.99 -2.31
CA GLY A 74 -1.18 3.55 -2.06
C GLY A 74 -2.00 3.27 -0.79
N ASN A 75 -2.87 2.26 -0.84
CA ASN A 75 -3.55 1.76 0.36
C ASN A 75 -2.75 0.59 0.97
N GLN A 76 -1.99 0.87 2.02
CA GLN A 76 -1.14 -0.11 2.69
C GLN A 76 -1.92 -1.15 3.53
N PHE A 77 -3.20 -0.91 3.81
CA PHE A 77 -4.01 -1.81 4.64
C PHE A 77 -4.37 -3.12 3.95
N TYR A 78 -4.49 -3.13 2.61
CA TYR A 78 -4.94 -4.31 1.88
C TYR A 78 -3.98 -5.50 2.01
N TYR A 79 -2.68 -5.25 1.96
CA TYR A 79 -1.64 -6.29 1.95
C TYR A 79 -0.96 -6.50 3.31
N GLY A 80 -1.49 -5.86 4.36
CA GLY A 80 -0.91 -5.85 5.71
C GLY A 80 -0.05 -4.62 5.89
N ALA A 81 -0.54 -3.67 6.68
CA ALA A 81 0.22 -2.46 7.00
C ALA A 81 1.52 -2.86 7.73
N GLN A 82 2.64 -2.43 7.17
CA GLN A 82 3.95 -2.61 7.77
C GLN A 82 4.23 -1.37 8.59
N THR A 83 4.54 -1.55 9.88
CA THR A 83 4.95 -0.43 10.72
C THR A 83 6.22 0.19 10.13
N PRO A 84 6.27 1.53 9.94
CA PRO A 84 7.44 2.18 9.37
C PRO A 84 8.67 1.86 10.21
N HIS A 85 9.76 1.48 9.54
CA HIS A 85 11.01 1.03 10.17
C HIS A 85 11.65 2.12 11.06
N LYS A 86 11.33 3.39 10.80
CA LYS A 86 11.83 4.53 11.56
C LYS A 86 10.66 5.41 12.01
N VAL A 87 10.37 5.40 13.30
CA VAL A 87 9.49 6.41 13.91
C VAL A 87 10.41 7.54 14.38
N ALA A 88 10.44 8.63 13.62
CA ALA A 88 11.18 9.84 13.95
C ALA A 88 10.22 10.95 14.42
N ILE A 89 10.66 11.72 15.41
CA ILE A 89 9.94 12.92 15.85
C ILE A 89 10.19 14.01 14.79
N PRO A 90 9.16 14.71 14.29
CA PRO A 90 9.38 15.81 13.35
C PRO A 90 10.32 16.86 13.96
N PHE A 91 11.25 17.39 13.16
CA PHE A 91 12.28 18.38 13.55
C PHE A 91 13.42 17.89 14.45
N THR A 92 13.54 16.58 14.70
CA THR A 92 14.69 16.01 15.43
C THR A 92 15.24 14.78 14.70
N GLN A 93 16.57 14.60 14.74
CA GLN A 93 17.23 13.42 14.15
C GLN A 93 17.09 12.15 15.03
N ILE A 94 16.43 12.27 16.17
CA ILE A 94 16.09 11.14 17.05
C ILE A 94 14.93 10.35 16.42
N GLY A 95 15.21 9.08 16.11
CA GLY A 95 14.19 8.11 15.71
C GLY A 95 14.46 6.76 16.36
N PHE A 96 13.40 6.07 16.77
CA PHE A 96 13.46 4.72 17.30
C PHE A 96 13.19 3.72 16.15
N MET A 97 14.01 2.67 16.08
CA MET A 97 13.82 1.57 15.14
C MET A 97 12.81 0.61 15.74
N LEU A 98 11.59 0.53 15.16
CA LEU A 98 10.59 -0.42 15.62
C LEU A 98 10.88 -1.81 15.02
N PRO A 99 10.57 -2.90 15.75
CA PRO A 99 10.65 -4.25 15.20
C PRO A 99 9.71 -4.38 13.98
N HIS A 100 10.13 -5.14 12.97
CA HIS A 100 9.37 -5.40 11.75
C HIS A 100 8.14 -6.28 12.03
N THR A 101 7.06 -5.68 12.53
CA THR A 101 5.78 -6.38 12.69
C THR A 101 4.89 -6.09 11.49
N LYS A 102 4.65 -7.10 10.65
CA LYS A 102 3.62 -7.04 9.61
C LYS A 102 2.27 -7.30 10.26
N LEU A 103 1.35 -6.34 10.15
CA LEU A 103 -0.03 -6.56 10.55
C LEU A 103 -0.67 -7.64 9.66
N PRO A 104 -1.70 -8.37 10.16
CA PRO A 104 -2.38 -9.38 9.37
C PRO A 104 -2.91 -8.78 8.06
N ALA A 105 -2.51 -9.37 6.94
CA ALA A 105 -2.96 -8.94 5.63
C ALA A 105 -4.45 -9.25 5.44
N ILE A 106 -5.22 -8.25 5.02
CA ILE A 106 -6.66 -8.41 4.73
C ILE A 106 -6.82 -9.27 3.46
N ARG A 107 -5.93 -9.09 2.47
CA ARG A 107 -5.93 -9.84 1.21
C ARG A 107 -4.51 -10.13 0.75
N LYS A 108 -4.33 -11.25 0.03
CA LYS A 108 -3.09 -11.54 -0.71
C LYS A 108 -3.08 -10.77 -2.05
N PRO A 109 -1.89 -10.46 -2.60
CA PRO A 109 -1.78 -9.90 -3.94
C PRO A 109 -2.34 -10.88 -4.97
N LYS A 110 -3.06 -10.33 -5.95
CA LYS A 110 -3.60 -11.05 -7.09
C LYS A 110 -2.84 -10.65 -8.35
N THR A 111 -2.86 -11.54 -9.35
CA THR A 111 -2.38 -11.22 -10.69
C THR A 111 -3.08 -9.97 -11.22
N GLY A 112 -2.31 -9.04 -11.78
CA GLY A 112 -2.75 -7.76 -12.29
C GLY A 112 -2.65 -6.59 -11.30
N ASP A 113 -2.54 -6.83 -9.99
CA ASP A 113 -2.45 -5.75 -8.98
C ASP A 113 -1.15 -4.93 -9.16
N ILE A 114 -1.23 -3.61 -8.98
CA ILE A 114 -0.04 -2.76 -8.86
C ILE A 114 0.40 -2.78 -7.41
N VAL A 115 1.64 -3.18 -7.17
CA VAL A 115 2.21 -3.35 -5.83
C VAL A 115 3.44 -2.46 -5.68
N ILE A 116 3.58 -1.90 -4.48
CA ILE A 116 4.73 -1.11 -4.06
C ILE A 116 5.46 -1.93 -3.01
N PHE A 117 6.75 -2.16 -3.20
CA PHE A 117 7.58 -2.90 -2.25
C PHE A 117 9.01 -2.37 -2.20
N GLU A 118 9.64 -2.53 -1.04
CA GLU A 118 11.06 -2.23 -0.85
C GLU A 118 11.91 -3.17 -1.73
N TYR A 119 12.85 -2.61 -2.49
CA TYR A 119 13.72 -3.40 -3.34
C TYR A 119 14.54 -4.40 -2.49
N PRO A 120 14.53 -5.71 -2.78
CA PRO A 120 15.08 -6.73 -1.89
C PRO A 120 16.60 -6.62 -1.67
N GLN A 121 17.35 -6.07 -2.64
CA GLN A 121 18.81 -5.86 -2.47
C GLN A 121 19.14 -4.56 -1.74
N ASP A 122 18.31 -3.52 -1.91
CA ASP A 122 18.51 -2.22 -1.28
C ASP A 122 17.16 -1.61 -0.86
N ARG A 123 16.88 -1.65 0.45
CA ARG A 123 15.62 -1.16 1.04
C ARG A 123 15.54 0.38 1.07
N MET A 124 16.55 1.09 0.60
CA MET A 124 16.47 2.54 0.43
C MET A 124 15.49 2.93 -0.68
N PHE A 125 15.20 2.03 -1.62
CA PHE A 125 14.37 2.32 -2.78
C PHE A 125 13.07 1.51 -2.79
N ASP A 126 11.96 2.20 -3.02
CA ASP A 126 10.65 1.59 -3.27
C ASP A 126 10.45 1.36 -4.76
N TYR A 127 9.96 0.18 -5.11
CA TYR A 127 9.67 -0.22 -6.49
C TYR A 127 8.16 -0.34 -6.67
N VAL A 128 7.66 0.25 -7.76
CA VAL A 128 6.28 0.08 -8.20
C VAL A 128 6.26 -0.86 -9.39
N LYS A 129 5.70 -2.05 -9.21
CA LYS A 129 5.61 -3.09 -10.26
C LYS A 129 4.21 -3.71 -10.31
N ARG A 130 3.88 -4.37 -11.41
CA ARG A 130 2.64 -5.15 -11.55
C ARG A 130 2.90 -6.58 -11.07
N CYS A 131 2.03 -7.10 -10.21
CA CYS A 131 2.05 -8.49 -9.80
C CYS A 131 1.54 -9.35 -10.96
N ILE A 132 2.39 -10.24 -11.48
CA ILE A 132 2.04 -11.14 -12.59
C ILE A 132 1.77 -12.54 -12.05
N GLY A 133 2.69 -13.08 -11.25
CA GLY A 133 2.55 -14.39 -10.63
C GLY A 133 2.26 -14.31 -9.13
N THR A 134 1.43 -15.24 -8.65
CA THR A 134 1.11 -15.39 -7.23
C THR A 134 1.76 -16.67 -6.66
N PRO A 135 1.85 -16.82 -5.32
CA PRO A 135 2.43 -18.03 -4.73
C PRO A 135 1.72 -19.30 -5.21
N GLY A 136 2.49 -20.26 -5.71
CA GLY A 136 2.00 -21.51 -6.29
C GLY A 136 1.75 -21.47 -7.80
N SER A 137 1.95 -20.33 -8.46
CA SER A 137 1.85 -20.22 -9.92
C SER A 137 3.20 -20.49 -10.61
N THR A 138 3.15 -21.01 -11.82
CA THR A 138 4.31 -21.15 -12.71
C THR A 138 4.28 -20.04 -13.76
N LEU A 139 5.35 -19.25 -13.83
CA LEU A 139 5.51 -18.16 -14.78
C LEU A 139 6.45 -18.57 -15.92
N GLU A 140 6.09 -18.26 -17.15
CA GLU A 140 6.93 -18.47 -18.32
C GLU A 140 6.80 -17.28 -19.28
N ILE A 141 7.87 -16.95 -20.02
CA ILE A 141 7.82 -15.95 -21.09
C ILE A 141 8.28 -16.61 -22.38
N ARG A 142 7.44 -16.57 -23.42
CA ARG A 142 7.77 -17.04 -24.76
C ARG A 142 7.52 -15.91 -25.75
N ASP A 143 8.52 -15.53 -26.53
CA ASP A 143 8.41 -14.47 -27.53
C ASP A 143 7.85 -13.16 -26.95
N LYS A 144 8.33 -12.76 -25.76
CA LYS A 144 7.85 -11.61 -24.96
C LYS A 144 6.42 -11.69 -24.43
N ARG A 145 5.70 -12.79 -24.70
CA ARG A 145 4.37 -13.04 -24.13
C ARG A 145 4.48 -13.81 -22.83
N VAL A 146 3.70 -13.39 -21.85
CA VAL A 146 3.69 -13.99 -20.52
C VAL A 146 2.66 -15.11 -20.46
N TYR A 147 3.08 -16.28 -19.98
CA TYR A 147 2.22 -17.43 -19.72
C TYR A 147 2.21 -17.68 -18.21
N LEU A 148 1.03 -17.90 -17.65
CA LEU A 148 0.84 -18.24 -16.25
C LEU A 148 0.15 -19.60 -16.17
N ASN A 149 0.80 -20.56 -15.52
CA ASN A 149 0.37 -21.97 -15.47
C ASN A 149 0.13 -22.62 -16.85
N GLY A 150 0.79 -22.10 -17.90
CA GLY A 150 0.64 -22.55 -19.28
C GLY A 150 -0.38 -21.76 -20.10
N ASP A 151 -1.27 -20.99 -19.46
CA ASP A 151 -2.24 -20.13 -20.14
C ASP A 151 -1.63 -18.77 -20.48
N LEU A 152 -1.95 -18.26 -21.67
CA LEU A 152 -1.52 -16.92 -22.09
C LEU A 152 -2.18 -15.87 -21.19
N LEU A 153 -1.37 -15.04 -20.52
CA LEU A 153 -1.85 -13.94 -19.70
C LEU A 153 -2.17 -12.73 -20.59
N GLU A 154 -3.34 -12.13 -20.39
CA GLU A 154 -3.72 -10.90 -21.07
C GLU A 154 -2.73 -9.77 -20.76
N GLU A 155 -2.25 -9.11 -21.82
CA GLU A 155 -1.34 -7.98 -21.68
C GLU A 155 -2.03 -6.81 -20.99
N ALA A 156 -1.29 -6.07 -20.17
CA ALA A 156 -1.85 -4.87 -19.58
C ALA A 156 -2.18 -3.84 -20.69
N PRO A 157 -3.30 -3.11 -20.60
CA PRO A 157 -3.76 -2.19 -21.67
C PRO A 157 -2.76 -1.12 -22.11
N LYS A 158 -1.76 -0.82 -21.26
CA LYS A 158 -0.69 0.15 -21.52
C LYS A 158 0.69 -0.48 -21.38
N ALA A 159 0.81 -1.76 -21.69
CA ALA A 159 2.11 -2.42 -21.78
C ALA A 159 2.87 -1.89 -23.01
N ASN A 160 4.14 -1.56 -22.84
CA ASN A 160 5.02 -1.17 -23.95
C ASN A 160 5.95 -2.34 -24.22
N ILE A 161 5.57 -3.15 -25.20
CA ILE A 161 6.29 -4.35 -25.61
C ILE A 161 6.64 -4.19 -27.07
N ASN A 162 7.93 -4.19 -27.38
CA ASN A 162 8.42 -4.13 -28.75
C ASN A 162 8.54 -5.54 -29.31
N TYR A 163 7.62 -5.95 -30.18
CA TYR A 163 7.65 -7.29 -30.81
C TYR A 163 8.58 -7.39 -32.03
N ASN A 164 9.17 -6.29 -32.49
CA ASN A 164 9.97 -6.26 -33.72
C ASN A 164 11.37 -6.90 -33.55
N TYR A 165 11.80 -7.10 -32.31
CA TYR A 165 13.06 -7.74 -31.99
C TYR A 165 12.84 -8.73 -30.86
N ILE A 166 13.05 -10.02 -31.12
CA ILE A 166 12.93 -11.09 -30.12
C ILE A 166 14.28 -11.76 -30.03
N GLN A 167 14.85 -11.80 -28.82
CA GLN A 167 16.08 -12.55 -28.56
C GLN A 167 15.85 -14.05 -28.71
N SER A 168 16.83 -14.73 -29.31
CA SER A 168 16.79 -16.18 -29.49
C SER A 168 16.83 -16.90 -28.14
N SER A 169 16.09 -18.00 -27.99
CA SER A 169 16.01 -18.79 -26.76
C SER A 169 17.35 -19.39 -26.29
N GLY A 170 18.34 -19.47 -27.18
CA GLY A 170 19.69 -19.96 -26.84
C GLY A 170 20.59 -18.94 -26.14
N GLN A 171 20.21 -17.66 -26.10
CA GLN A 171 20.99 -16.63 -25.41
C GLN A 171 20.50 -16.53 -23.96
N SER A 172 21.37 -16.81 -23.00
CA SER A 172 21.08 -16.60 -21.56
C SER A 172 21.68 -15.29 -21.08
N HIS A 173 20.95 -14.54 -20.28
CA HIS A 173 21.44 -13.28 -19.69
C HIS A 173 21.83 -13.48 -18.21
N PRO A 174 22.97 -12.95 -17.73
CA PRO A 174 23.46 -13.20 -16.36
C PRO A 174 22.58 -12.60 -15.25
N TYR A 175 21.77 -11.58 -15.57
CA TYR A 175 20.87 -10.92 -14.61
C TYR A 175 19.48 -11.56 -14.51
N ILE A 176 19.23 -12.61 -15.29
CA ILE A 176 17.97 -13.35 -15.20
C ILE A 176 18.05 -14.30 -14.01
N TRP A 177 17.04 -14.24 -13.15
CA TRP A 177 16.89 -15.14 -12.02
C TRP A 177 15.86 -16.23 -12.36
N PRO A 178 16.07 -17.52 -12.06
CA PRO A 178 17.33 -18.12 -11.65
C PRO A 178 18.41 -17.95 -12.73
N SER A 179 19.68 -17.88 -12.32
CA SER A 179 20.78 -17.71 -13.27
C SER A 179 20.78 -18.84 -14.31
N GLY A 180 20.93 -18.49 -15.59
CA GLY A 180 20.88 -19.46 -16.69
C GLY A 180 19.47 -19.76 -17.23
N ASN A 181 18.42 -19.13 -16.68
CA ASN A 181 17.03 -19.45 -17.03
C ASN A 181 16.52 -18.75 -18.32
N GLY A 182 17.42 -18.45 -19.25
CA GLY A 182 17.12 -17.81 -20.53
C GLY A 182 17.37 -16.31 -20.53
N ASN A 183 16.53 -15.57 -21.24
CA ASN A 183 16.65 -14.12 -21.43
C ASN A 183 15.29 -13.42 -21.17
N PRO A 184 15.24 -12.06 -21.19
CA PRO A 184 14.00 -11.32 -20.94
C PRO A 184 12.85 -11.67 -21.89
N ASP A 185 13.14 -12.14 -23.10
CA ASP A 185 12.15 -12.42 -24.15
C ASP A 185 11.73 -13.90 -24.17
N GLN A 186 12.60 -14.76 -23.65
CA GLN A 186 12.50 -16.22 -23.60
C GLN A 186 12.89 -16.69 -22.19
N TYR A 187 11.93 -16.65 -21.27
CA TYR A 187 12.12 -17.01 -19.87
C TYR A 187 11.48 -18.36 -19.61
N ARG A 188 12.29 -19.35 -19.22
CA ARG A 188 11.82 -20.72 -19.01
C ARG A 188 10.87 -20.79 -17.81
N PRO A 189 10.00 -21.81 -17.72
CA PRO A 189 9.04 -21.94 -16.62
C PRO A 189 9.69 -21.88 -15.24
N VAL A 190 9.22 -20.95 -14.40
CA VAL A 190 9.65 -20.81 -13.00
C VAL A 190 8.45 -20.90 -12.08
N TYR A 191 8.54 -21.83 -11.13
CA TYR A 191 7.56 -22.00 -10.09
C TYR A 191 7.78 -20.98 -8.97
N ILE A 192 6.72 -20.28 -8.59
CA ILE A 192 6.73 -19.31 -7.49
C ILE A 192 6.37 -20.05 -6.20
N PRO A 193 7.27 -20.14 -5.21
CA PRO A 193 7.01 -20.92 -4.00
C PRO A 193 5.83 -20.35 -3.20
N LYS A 194 4.98 -21.25 -2.69
CA LYS A 194 3.92 -20.92 -1.72
C LYS A 194 4.34 -21.29 -0.31
N LYS A 195 3.72 -20.62 0.67
CA LYS A 195 3.94 -20.90 2.10
C LYS A 195 3.60 -22.36 2.37
N GLY A 196 4.60 -23.14 2.79
CA GLY A 196 4.46 -24.58 3.05
C GLY A 196 5.13 -25.47 2.01
N ASP A 197 5.69 -24.90 0.92
CA ASP A 197 6.59 -25.65 0.05
C ASP A 197 7.93 -25.87 0.77
N THR A 198 8.42 -27.11 0.70
CA THR A 198 9.70 -27.56 1.25
C THR A 198 10.82 -27.47 0.22
#